data_AF-A0A7S2XRR0-F1
#
_entry.id   AF-A0A7S2XRR0-F1
#
_cell.length_a   1.000
_cell.length_b   1.000
_cell.length_c   1.000
_cell.angle_alpha   90.00
_cell.angle_beta   90.00
_cell.angle_gamma   90.00
#
_symmetry.space_group_name_H-M   'P 1'
#
loop_
_entity.id
_entity.type
_entity.pdbx_description
1 polymer ?
#
loop_
_entity_poly.entity_id
_entity_poly.type
_entity_poly.pdbx_seq_one_letter_code
_entity_poly.pdbx_strand_id
1 'polypeptide(L)'
;MIETVVASRGRAFAGTWFSTFSGYINRMRGYQGLSTSTSWYSFLTRKTFVHNWTYPNGNYYAREFPIGWVGIDGNIVLEHERESVSPLLSVLNQEDNKENKENSVPIDDVPLSRGVAGLPMVKTPALIGAKRGHIECSVDVNDLAYWNDPQGERDIAFQSPFAEQEGKTKYISFEPDSGGWNNIRISLETIFILAAAMGRTLVMPPKQHLYLFNADGKKERSFSNFFALQNLELLKKVPIITTEEFLRREGGKDGQFPMPNENRTKLLNVQDSCQYRMKSEKSCFTLYFYLREAGLVPDLKSDKHCIIFDQDRFAGNSMSPEHAETADQFCGKREMFFIDKEMQGHNLIHLQSSESAYRLLNHFYGFIHFTDPSIGNYYKRFVRDFMRYNAEIYCAAGKVVRALEEETKKLGLSPNEDGGFSSLHVRRGDLQYKEVKLPAEKWY
;
A
#
# COMPACT_ATOMS: atom_id res chain seq x y z
N MET A 1 -3.21 9.96 -10.60
CA MET A 1 -3.26 9.73 -9.13
C MET A 1 -4.54 10.28 -8.56
N ILE A 2 -4.86 11.56 -8.83
CA ILE A 2 -6.14 12.19 -8.48
C ILE A 2 -7.32 11.32 -8.96
N GLU A 3 -7.24 10.81 -10.18
CA GLU A 3 -8.26 9.96 -10.80
C GLU A 3 -8.50 8.66 -10.03
N THR A 4 -7.47 8.10 -9.38
CA THR A 4 -7.63 6.90 -8.53
C THR A 4 -8.50 7.22 -7.32
N VAL A 5 -8.28 8.37 -6.67
CA VAL A 5 -9.06 8.83 -5.52
C VAL A 5 -10.49 9.16 -5.93
N VAL A 6 -10.68 9.89 -7.03
CA VAL A 6 -12.01 10.20 -7.56
C VAL A 6 -12.76 8.91 -7.92
N ALA A 7 -12.13 8.02 -8.69
CA ALA A 7 -12.77 6.78 -9.13
C ALA A 7 -13.13 5.86 -7.96
N SER A 8 -12.38 5.87 -6.85
CA SER A 8 -12.71 5.04 -5.70
C SER A 8 -14.00 5.47 -4.98
N ARG A 9 -14.45 6.73 -5.15
CA ARG A 9 -15.67 7.24 -4.52
C ARG A 9 -16.96 6.97 -5.30
N GLY A 10 -16.87 6.44 -6.52
CA GLY A 10 -18.06 6.11 -7.30
C GLY A 10 -18.93 5.07 -6.58
N ARG A 11 -20.26 5.16 -6.71
CA ARG A 11 -21.18 4.16 -6.13
C ARG A 11 -20.93 2.75 -6.69
N ALA A 12 -20.57 2.71 -7.98
CA ALA A 12 -20.16 1.52 -8.70
C ALA A 12 -18.82 1.80 -9.40
N PHE A 13 -17.93 0.81 -9.42
CA PHE A 13 -16.67 0.89 -10.17
C PHE A 13 -16.53 -0.28 -11.13
N ALA A 14 -16.16 0.01 -12.36
CA ALA A 14 -15.75 -1.00 -13.32
C ALA A 14 -14.30 -0.76 -13.78
N GLY A 15 -13.46 -1.80 -13.68
CA GLY A 15 -12.03 -1.70 -13.95
C GLY A 15 -11.53 -2.65 -15.03
N THR A 16 -10.29 -2.44 -15.48
CA THR A 16 -9.58 -3.32 -16.40
C THR A 16 -8.93 -4.48 -15.64
N TRP A 17 -9.18 -5.71 -16.08
CA TRP A 17 -8.71 -6.95 -15.45
C TRP A 17 -7.18 -7.04 -15.25
N PHE A 18 -6.38 -6.57 -16.21
CA PHE A 18 -4.91 -6.62 -16.15
C PHE A 18 -4.28 -5.27 -15.78
N SER A 19 -4.91 -4.50 -14.90
CA SER A 19 -4.45 -3.15 -14.54
C SER A 19 -4.18 -2.99 -13.05
N THR A 20 -2.91 -2.70 -12.73
CA THR A 20 -2.49 -2.30 -11.37
C THR A 20 -3.14 -0.98 -10.91
N PHE A 21 -3.60 -0.14 -11.85
CA PHE A 21 -4.39 1.07 -11.58
C PHE A 21 -5.82 0.72 -11.13
N SER A 22 -6.51 -0.16 -11.87
CA SER A 22 -7.84 -0.65 -11.45
C SER A 22 -7.78 -1.45 -10.16
N GLY A 23 -6.72 -2.23 -9.98
CA GLY A 23 -6.41 -2.86 -8.71
C GLY A 23 -6.42 -1.81 -7.60
N TYR A 24 -5.53 -0.83 -7.64
CA TYR A 24 -5.44 0.12 -6.53
C TYR A 24 -6.75 0.85 -6.20
N ILE A 25 -7.59 1.14 -7.20
CA ILE A 25 -8.94 1.68 -6.97
C ILE A 25 -9.79 0.73 -6.12
N ASN A 26 -9.83 -0.57 -6.43
CA ASN A 26 -10.55 -1.57 -5.63
C ASN A 26 -10.06 -1.60 -4.18
N ARG A 27 -8.75 -1.49 -3.95
CA ARG A 27 -8.21 -1.44 -2.58
C ARG A 27 -8.65 -0.19 -1.83
N MET A 28 -8.62 0.98 -2.49
CA MET A 28 -9.10 2.23 -1.90
C MET A 28 -10.59 2.18 -1.57
N ARG A 29 -11.40 1.56 -2.44
CA ARG A 29 -12.83 1.29 -2.18
C ARG A 29 -13.01 0.43 -0.92
N GLY A 30 -12.22 -0.63 -0.82
CA GLY A 30 -12.18 -1.50 0.35
C GLY A 30 -11.81 -0.77 1.65
N TYR A 31 -10.79 0.09 1.62
CA TYR A 31 -10.41 0.91 2.78
C TYR A 31 -11.47 1.95 3.18
N GLN A 32 -12.26 2.42 2.22
CA GLN A 32 -13.42 3.28 2.47
C GLN A 32 -14.64 2.49 2.98
N GLY A 33 -14.54 1.16 3.01
CA GLY A 33 -15.60 0.30 3.51
C GLY A 33 -16.72 0.06 2.49
N LEU A 34 -16.48 0.26 1.20
CA LEU A 34 -17.44 -0.13 0.16
C LEU A 34 -17.40 -1.64 -0.07
N SER A 35 -18.56 -2.27 -0.24
CA SER A 35 -18.61 -3.72 -0.52
C SER A 35 -17.93 -4.03 -1.85
N THR A 36 -17.19 -5.14 -1.87
CA THR A 36 -16.67 -5.73 -3.10
C THR A 36 -17.73 -5.96 -4.17
N SER A 37 -18.99 -6.23 -3.80
CA SER A 37 -20.13 -6.41 -4.72
C SER A 37 -20.40 -5.20 -5.62
N THR A 38 -19.91 -4.01 -5.25
CA THR A 38 -20.04 -2.76 -6.02
C THR A 38 -18.88 -2.53 -7.00
N SER A 39 -18.01 -3.52 -7.19
CA SER A 39 -16.81 -3.41 -8.02
C SER A 39 -16.75 -4.53 -9.04
N TRP A 40 -16.54 -4.21 -10.31
CA TRP A 40 -16.52 -5.18 -11.40
C TRP A 40 -15.29 -5.04 -12.27
N TYR A 41 -14.98 -6.09 -13.04
CA TYR A 41 -14.02 -6.02 -14.14
C TYR A 41 -14.71 -6.06 -15.50
N SER A 42 -14.14 -5.35 -16.47
CA SER A 42 -14.60 -5.31 -17.86
C SER A 42 -14.47 -6.66 -18.59
N PHE A 43 -13.67 -7.58 -18.06
CA PHE A 43 -13.51 -8.92 -18.63
C PHE A 43 -14.61 -9.85 -18.13
N LEU A 44 -15.65 -10.06 -18.95
CA LEU A 44 -16.91 -10.75 -18.57
C LEU A 44 -16.72 -12.06 -17.81
N THR A 45 -15.81 -12.94 -18.26
CA THR A 45 -15.58 -14.25 -17.64
C THR A 45 -14.99 -14.14 -16.22
N ARG A 46 -14.52 -12.95 -15.84
CA ARG A 46 -13.97 -12.62 -14.52
C ARG A 46 -14.63 -11.37 -13.92
N LYS A 47 -15.82 -10.97 -14.41
CA LYS A 47 -16.53 -9.73 -14.04
C LYS A 47 -16.65 -9.56 -12.52
N THR A 48 -17.00 -10.64 -11.82
CA THR A 48 -17.27 -10.67 -10.38
C THR A 48 -16.11 -11.22 -9.55
N PHE A 49 -14.90 -11.31 -10.10
CA PHE A 49 -13.77 -11.93 -9.40
C PHE A 49 -13.49 -11.30 -8.03
N VAL A 50 -13.58 -9.98 -7.91
CA VAL A 50 -13.32 -9.26 -6.65
C VAL A 50 -14.43 -9.46 -5.61
N HIS A 51 -15.61 -9.97 -6.00
CA HIS A 51 -16.76 -10.19 -5.10
C HIS A 51 -16.55 -11.36 -4.14
N ASN A 52 -15.64 -12.27 -4.48
CA ASN A 52 -15.35 -13.44 -3.67
C ASN A 52 -14.01 -13.26 -2.96
N TRP A 53 -13.98 -13.60 -1.68
CA TRP A 53 -12.73 -13.71 -0.96
C TRP A 53 -11.95 -14.94 -1.45
N THR A 54 -10.67 -14.75 -1.74
CA THR A 54 -9.75 -15.83 -2.06
C THR A 54 -8.36 -15.47 -1.58
N TYR A 55 -7.57 -16.47 -1.19
CA TYR A 55 -6.13 -16.25 -1.03
C TYR A 55 -5.53 -15.74 -2.34
N PRO A 56 -4.58 -14.79 -2.27
CA PRO A 56 -3.84 -14.33 -3.43
C PRO A 56 -3.31 -15.52 -4.23
N ASN A 57 -3.62 -15.55 -5.52
CA ASN A 57 -3.13 -16.58 -6.44
C ASN A 57 -2.82 -15.94 -7.80
N GLY A 58 -2.20 -16.70 -8.72
CA GLY A 58 -2.01 -16.40 -10.15
C GLY A 58 -1.37 -15.04 -10.50
N ASN A 59 -2.01 -14.18 -11.29
CA ASN A 59 -1.48 -12.84 -11.59
C ASN A 59 -1.61 -11.94 -10.35
N TYR A 60 -0.58 -11.98 -9.50
CA TYR A 60 -0.57 -11.34 -8.18
C TYR A 60 -0.48 -9.82 -8.21
N TYR A 61 0.00 -9.22 -9.31
CA TYR A 61 0.18 -7.76 -9.37
C TYR A 61 -1.00 -7.02 -9.98
N ALA A 62 -1.72 -7.67 -10.90
CA ALA A 62 -2.82 -7.04 -11.60
C ALA A 62 -4.14 -7.13 -10.84
N ARG A 63 -4.17 -7.90 -9.74
CA ARG A 63 -5.39 -8.26 -9.02
C ARG A 63 -5.26 -7.86 -7.56
N GLU A 64 -6.26 -7.15 -7.07
CA GLU A 64 -6.43 -6.94 -5.63
C GLU A 64 -7.22 -8.08 -5.01
N PHE A 65 -6.95 -8.36 -3.74
CA PHE A 65 -7.60 -9.43 -2.98
C PHE A 65 -8.16 -8.86 -1.68
N PRO A 66 -9.41 -9.21 -1.30
CA PRO A 66 -10.05 -8.66 -0.11
C PRO A 66 -9.27 -8.83 1.19
N ILE A 67 -8.37 -9.82 1.28
CA ILE A 67 -7.44 -10.00 2.41
C ILE A 67 -6.61 -8.74 2.76
N GLY A 68 -6.44 -7.82 1.80
CA GLY A 68 -5.72 -6.56 2.00
C GLY A 68 -6.49 -5.48 2.79
N TRP A 69 -7.81 -5.61 2.96
CA TRP A 69 -8.65 -4.61 3.65
C TRP A 69 -9.80 -5.19 4.50
N VAL A 70 -10.28 -6.41 4.22
CA VAL A 70 -11.38 -7.01 4.98
C VAL A 70 -10.89 -7.46 6.35
N GLY A 71 -11.54 -6.95 7.40
CA GLY A 71 -11.29 -7.38 8.77
C GLY A 71 -9.93 -6.99 9.33
N ILE A 72 -9.18 -6.13 8.65
CA ILE A 72 -7.79 -5.83 9.03
C ILE A 72 -7.66 -5.09 10.35
N ASP A 73 -8.75 -4.64 10.99
CA ASP A 73 -8.70 -4.03 12.33
C ASP A 73 -8.77 -5.07 13.47
N GLY A 74 -8.99 -6.35 13.14
CA GLY A 74 -8.99 -7.47 14.07
C GLY A 74 -7.67 -8.25 14.16
N ASN A 75 -7.67 -9.30 14.97
CA ASN A 75 -6.51 -10.19 15.20
C ASN A 75 -6.53 -11.48 14.38
N ILE A 76 -7.58 -11.72 13.59
CA ILE A 76 -7.73 -12.92 12.77
C ILE A 76 -7.87 -12.54 11.29
N VAL A 77 -7.62 -13.49 10.40
CA VAL A 77 -8.00 -13.36 9.00
C VAL A 77 -9.50 -13.59 8.88
N LEU A 78 -10.20 -12.69 8.19
CA LEU A 78 -11.60 -12.91 7.79
C LEU A 78 -11.65 -13.28 6.32
N GLU A 79 -12.34 -14.37 6.03
CA GLU A 79 -12.44 -14.94 4.68
C GLU A 79 -13.73 -14.57 3.94
N HIS A 80 -14.43 -13.54 4.40
CA HIS A 80 -15.64 -13.01 3.77
C HIS A 80 -15.95 -11.62 4.30
N GLU A 81 -16.58 -10.78 3.47
CA GLU A 81 -17.31 -9.62 3.98
C GLU A 81 -18.46 -10.14 4.84
N ARG A 82 -18.73 -9.49 5.98
CA ARG A 82 -19.96 -9.79 6.71
C ARG A 82 -21.11 -9.10 5.99
N GLU A 83 -22.31 -9.68 6.03
CA GLU A 83 -23.50 -8.99 5.53
C GLU A 83 -23.56 -7.58 6.12
N SER A 84 -23.77 -6.60 5.26
CA SER A 84 -23.75 -5.19 5.65
C SER A 84 -24.79 -4.95 6.73
N VAL A 85 -24.35 -4.59 7.93
CA VAL A 85 -25.14 -3.63 8.72
C VAL A 85 -24.85 -2.30 8.05
N SER A 86 -25.79 -1.79 7.27
CA SER A 86 -25.62 -0.54 6.52
C SER A 86 -25.03 0.54 7.44
N PRO A 87 -23.82 1.08 7.17
CA PRO A 87 -23.23 2.12 8.00
C PRO A 87 -24.05 3.41 8.01
N LEU A 88 -24.97 3.58 7.06
CA LEU A 88 -25.84 4.75 6.99
C LEU A 88 -27.00 4.72 8.00
N LEU A 89 -27.44 3.54 8.43
CA LEU A 89 -28.56 3.43 9.39
C LEU A 89 -28.19 3.87 10.81
N SER A 90 -26.91 3.78 11.19
CA SER A 90 -26.46 4.26 12.51
C SER A 90 -26.20 5.77 12.57
N VAL A 91 -25.95 6.42 11.43
CA VAL A 91 -25.79 7.89 11.35
C VAL A 91 -27.15 8.58 11.19
N LEU A 92 -28.11 7.96 10.50
CA LEU A 92 -29.42 8.57 10.23
C LEU A 92 -30.43 8.50 11.40
N ASN A 93 -30.24 7.64 12.39
CA ASN A 93 -31.11 7.63 13.58
C ASN A 93 -30.87 8.81 14.54
N GLN A 94 -29.90 9.69 14.26
CA GLN A 94 -29.66 10.89 15.08
C GLN A 94 -30.34 12.16 14.55
N GLU A 95 -30.84 12.19 13.31
CA GLU A 95 -31.41 13.43 12.73
C GLU A 95 -32.95 13.50 12.75
N ASP A 96 -33.67 12.40 13.02
CA ASP A 96 -35.15 12.38 12.99
C ASP A 96 -35.87 12.41 14.36
N ASN A 97 -35.16 12.51 15.49
CA ASN A 97 -35.79 12.69 16.81
C ASN A 97 -35.57 14.10 17.38
N LYS A 98 -36.15 15.11 16.72
CA LYS A 98 -36.49 16.39 17.36
C LYS A 98 -37.75 16.24 18.20
N GLU A 99 -37.68 15.44 19.26
CA GLU A 99 -38.55 15.49 20.45
C GLU A 99 -38.21 14.31 21.37
N ASN A 100 -37.09 14.40 22.08
CA ASN A 100 -36.91 13.92 23.46
C ASN A 100 -35.47 14.21 23.91
N LYS A 101 -35.34 15.20 24.79
CA LYS A 101 -34.11 15.44 25.56
C LYS A 101 -33.93 14.29 26.56
N GLU A 102 -32.66 13.96 26.84
CA GLU A 102 -32.16 12.90 27.74
C GLU A 102 -31.90 11.53 27.08
N ASN A 103 -30.88 11.48 26.23
CA ASN A 103 -29.87 10.42 26.16
C ASN A 103 -28.91 10.76 25.01
N SER A 104 -28.00 11.70 25.26
CA SER A 104 -26.87 11.93 24.36
C SER A 104 -25.97 10.70 24.43
N VAL A 105 -25.99 9.88 23.38
CA VAL A 105 -24.96 8.87 23.16
C VAL A 105 -23.61 9.61 23.15
N PRO A 106 -22.65 9.25 24.03
CA PRO A 106 -21.34 9.87 24.07
C PRO A 106 -20.69 9.83 22.69
N ILE A 107 -19.91 10.86 22.34
CA ILE A 107 -19.15 10.92 21.07
C ILE A 107 -18.21 9.70 20.92
N ASP A 108 -17.90 9.02 22.03
CA ASP A 108 -17.13 7.78 22.09
C ASP A 108 -17.84 6.53 21.52
N ASP A 109 -19.15 6.61 21.22
CA ASP A 109 -19.97 5.48 20.71
C ASP A 109 -20.19 5.51 19.18
N VAL A 110 -19.52 6.39 18.44
CA VAL A 110 -19.55 6.34 16.96
C VAL A 110 -18.61 5.23 16.48
N PRO A 111 -19.09 4.19 15.77
CA PRO A 111 -18.25 3.08 15.35
C PRO A 111 -17.15 3.58 14.39
N LEU A 112 -15.89 3.41 14.77
CA LEU A 112 -14.76 3.54 13.85
C LEU A 112 -14.72 2.40 12.81
N SER A 113 -15.67 1.45 12.86
CA SER A 113 -15.80 0.35 11.91
C SER A 113 -16.20 0.90 10.53
N ARG A 114 -15.19 1.15 9.68
CA ARG A 114 -15.42 1.58 8.31
C ARG A 114 -15.92 0.41 7.47
N GLY A 115 -17.19 0.48 7.11
CA GLY A 115 -17.89 -0.33 6.12
C GLY A 115 -17.77 -1.85 6.25
N VAL A 116 -18.07 -2.55 5.15
CA VAL A 116 -18.66 -3.91 5.10
C VAL A 116 -17.79 -5.04 5.71
N ALA A 117 -16.62 -4.72 6.26
CA ALA A 117 -15.86 -5.59 7.14
C ALA A 117 -16.50 -5.77 8.54
N GLY A 118 -17.34 -4.83 9.01
CA GLY A 118 -18.38 -5.04 10.03
C GLY A 118 -17.95 -5.75 11.33
N LEU A 119 -16.69 -5.63 11.75
CA LEU A 119 -16.28 -6.16 13.05
C LEU A 119 -16.81 -5.20 14.13
N PRO A 120 -17.53 -5.70 15.14
CA PRO A 120 -17.92 -4.88 16.28
C PRO A 120 -16.66 -4.37 17.00
N MET A 121 -16.75 -3.25 17.72
CA MET A 121 -15.60 -2.63 18.39
C MET A 121 -14.80 -3.61 19.28
N VAL A 122 -15.50 -4.54 19.94
CA VAL A 122 -14.88 -5.62 20.75
C VAL A 122 -13.96 -6.57 19.95
N LYS A 123 -14.15 -6.66 18.63
CA LYS A 123 -13.33 -7.45 17.69
C LYS A 123 -12.38 -6.58 16.87
N THR A 124 -12.31 -5.27 17.12
CA THR A 124 -11.38 -4.34 16.44
C THR A 124 -10.46 -3.61 17.43
N PRO A 125 -9.65 -4.35 18.21
CA PRO A 125 -8.74 -3.74 19.18
C PRO A 125 -7.75 -2.73 18.57
N ALA A 126 -7.52 -2.75 17.25
CA ALA A 126 -6.71 -1.75 16.55
C ALA A 126 -7.36 -0.35 16.43
N LEU A 127 -8.64 -0.23 16.71
CA LEU A 127 -9.36 1.05 16.65
C LEU A 127 -9.43 1.78 17.99
N ILE A 128 -9.01 1.14 19.10
CA ILE A 128 -8.97 1.77 20.42
C ILE A 128 -7.99 2.96 20.37
N GLY A 129 -8.50 4.16 20.63
CA GLY A 129 -7.76 5.43 20.58
C GLY A 129 -7.47 5.97 19.17
N ALA A 130 -7.85 5.25 18.11
CA ALA A 130 -7.65 5.71 16.74
C ALA A 130 -8.62 6.85 16.39
N LYS A 131 -8.22 7.74 15.49
CA LYS A 131 -9.14 8.75 14.91
C LYS A 131 -9.05 8.76 13.41
N ARG A 132 -10.13 9.19 12.76
CA ARG A 132 -10.12 9.43 11.32
C ARG A 132 -9.15 10.55 10.98
N GLY A 133 -8.29 10.30 10.00
CA GLY A 133 -7.32 11.30 9.61
C GLY A 133 -7.95 12.51 8.94
N HIS A 134 -7.18 13.61 8.95
CA HIS A 134 -7.56 14.89 8.39
C HIS A 134 -6.86 15.14 7.05
N ILE A 135 -7.51 15.90 6.16
CA ILE A 135 -6.96 16.36 4.89
C ILE A 135 -6.97 17.88 4.88
N GLU A 136 -5.78 18.47 4.90
CA GLU A 136 -5.63 19.92 4.76
C GLU A 136 -6.05 20.36 3.35
N CYS A 137 -7.12 21.13 3.28
CA CYS A 137 -7.70 21.59 2.01
C CYS A 137 -8.54 22.85 2.22
N SER A 138 -8.73 23.63 1.16
CA SER A 138 -9.59 24.82 1.17
C SER A 138 -11.09 24.51 1.27
N VAL A 139 -11.46 23.23 1.17
CA VAL A 139 -12.82 22.72 1.31
C VAL A 139 -12.75 21.46 2.18
N ASP A 140 -13.79 21.22 2.99
CA ASP A 140 -13.84 19.98 3.77
C ASP A 140 -14.00 18.77 2.85
N VAL A 141 -13.00 17.88 2.90
CA VAL A 141 -12.88 16.64 2.12
C VAL A 141 -12.42 15.49 3.01
N ASN A 142 -12.62 15.60 4.33
CA ASN A 142 -12.19 14.59 5.30
C ASN A 142 -12.88 13.23 5.11
N ASP A 143 -14.02 13.21 4.41
CA ASP A 143 -14.71 11.99 4.01
C ASP A 143 -13.89 11.12 3.03
N LEU A 144 -12.87 11.67 2.38
CA LEU A 144 -11.92 10.92 1.55
C LEU A 144 -10.83 10.22 2.37
N ALA A 145 -10.63 10.61 3.63
CA ALA A 145 -9.59 10.04 4.47
C ALA A 145 -9.99 8.62 4.87
N TYR A 146 -9.37 7.61 4.25
CA TYR A 146 -9.61 6.19 4.56
C TYR A 146 -8.63 5.63 5.60
N TRP A 147 -7.65 6.43 6.05
CA TRP A 147 -6.68 6.07 7.08
C TRP A 147 -7.07 6.56 8.48
N ASN A 148 -6.30 6.12 9.47
CA ASN A 148 -6.32 6.63 10.84
C ASN A 148 -5.11 7.52 11.11
N ASP A 149 -5.35 8.66 11.78
CA ASP A 149 -4.34 9.62 12.21
C ASP A 149 -4.90 10.44 13.40
N PRO A 150 -4.48 10.18 14.66
CA PRO A 150 -3.55 9.11 15.06
C PRO A 150 -4.09 7.70 14.82
N GLN A 151 -3.18 6.72 14.74
CA GLN A 151 -3.51 5.30 14.73
C GLN A 151 -3.99 4.85 16.12
N GLY A 152 -4.49 3.62 16.23
CA GLY A 152 -4.89 3.07 17.53
C GLY A 152 -3.70 2.89 18.48
N GLU A 153 -3.97 2.91 19.78
CA GLU A 153 -2.94 2.86 20.84
C GLU A 153 -1.99 1.66 20.67
N ARG A 154 -2.55 0.49 20.32
CA ARG A 154 -1.76 -0.72 20.08
C ARG A 154 -0.86 -0.62 18.86
N ASP A 155 -1.28 0.07 17.79
CA ASP A 155 -0.49 0.23 16.56
C ASP A 155 0.63 1.25 16.80
N ILE A 156 0.34 2.32 17.57
CA ILE A 156 1.35 3.25 18.05
C ILE A 156 2.39 2.52 18.90
N ALA A 157 1.96 1.66 19.83
CA ALA A 157 2.85 0.90 20.71
C ALA A 157 3.54 -0.30 20.04
N PHE A 158 3.09 -0.73 18.86
CA PHE A 158 3.58 -1.93 18.20
C PHE A 158 5.08 -1.89 17.93
N GLN A 159 5.77 -2.98 18.29
CA GLN A 159 7.16 -3.24 17.97
C GLN A 159 7.25 -4.56 17.20
N SER A 160 8.01 -4.58 16.11
CA SER A 160 8.17 -5.79 15.31
C SER A 160 9.00 -6.82 16.07
N PRO A 161 8.56 -8.09 16.19
CA PRO A 161 9.37 -9.15 16.80
C PRO A 161 10.55 -9.58 15.90
N PHE A 162 10.59 -9.09 14.66
CA PHE A 162 11.65 -9.37 13.68
C PHE A 162 12.69 -8.25 13.59
N ALA A 163 12.52 -7.17 14.37
CA ALA A 163 13.47 -6.07 14.40
C ALA A 163 14.61 -6.34 15.39
N GLU A 164 15.84 -6.07 14.98
CA GLU A 164 17.00 -6.06 15.89
C GLU A 164 17.32 -4.62 16.29
N GLN A 165 17.33 -4.35 17.60
CA GLN A 165 17.55 -3.01 18.15
C GLN A 165 18.99 -2.75 18.61
N GLU A 166 19.82 -3.80 18.63
CA GLU A 166 21.19 -3.73 19.14
C GLU A 166 22.22 -3.72 18.00
N GLY A 167 23.33 -3.01 18.22
CA GLY A 167 24.47 -2.96 17.30
C GLY A 167 24.48 -1.77 16.35
N LYS A 168 25.13 -1.94 15.20
CA LYS A 168 25.25 -0.89 14.18
C LYS A 168 23.91 -0.67 13.47
N THR A 169 23.67 0.55 13.00
CA THR A 169 22.50 0.85 12.17
C THR A 169 22.50 -0.04 10.93
N LYS A 170 21.40 -0.78 10.74
CA LYS A 170 21.15 -1.64 9.59
C LYS A 170 20.27 -0.94 8.57
N TYR A 171 20.57 -1.15 7.30
CA TYR A 171 19.96 -0.45 6.19
C TYR A 171 19.24 -1.42 5.25
N ILE A 172 18.22 -0.89 4.59
CA ILE A 172 17.64 -1.47 3.38
C ILE A 172 17.62 -0.40 2.30
N SER A 173 18.09 -0.72 1.11
CA SER A 173 18.08 0.16 -0.06
C SER A 173 17.48 -0.59 -1.24
N PHE A 174 17.07 0.14 -2.28
CA PHE A 174 16.39 -0.47 -3.41
C PHE A 174 16.57 0.32 -4.70
N GLU A 175 16.39 -0.37 -5.81
CA GLU A 175 16.31 0.22 -7.14
C GLU A 175 14.84 0.37 -7.54
N PRO A 176 14.38 1.57 -7.93
CA PRO A 176 12.99 1.73 -8.38
C PRO A 176 12.59 0.79 -9.53
N ASP A 177 11.37 0.29 -9.47
CA ASP A 177 10.77 -0.51 -10.55
C ASP A 177 10.76 0.28 -11.88
N SER A 178 11.03 -0.41 -12.99
CA SER A 178 11.11 0.18 -14.33
C SER A 178 9.76 0.36 -15.03
N GLY A 179 8.66 -0.03 -14.39
CA GLY A 179 7.30 0.06 -14.90
C GLY A 179 6.62 1.41 -14.66
N GLY A 180 5.31 1.47 -14.92
CA GLY A 180 4.50 2.66 -14.66
C GLY A 180 4.29 2.91 -13.16
N TRP A 181 3.84 4.10 -12.80
CA TRP A 181 3.69 4.55 -11.39
C TRP A 181 3.02 3.54 -10.44
N ASN A 182 1.95 2.87 -10.86
CA ASN A 182 1.27 1.91 -9.98
C ASN A 182 2.11 0.66 -9.70
N ASN A 183 2.97 0.25 -10.62
CA ASN A 183 3.92 -0.85 -10.38
C ASN A 183 5.01 -0.41 -9.39
N ILE A 184 5.51 0.82 -9.57
CA ILE A 184 6.47 1.43 -8.66
C ILE A 184 5.88 1.53 -7.24
N ARG A 185 4.62 1.98 -7.09
CA ARG A 185 3.89 2.00 -5.81
C ARG A 185 3.85 0.63 -5.15
N ILE A 186 3.48 -0.41 -5.89
CA ILE A 186 3.36 -1.79 -5.36
C ILE A 186 4.71 -2.26 -4.78
N SER A 187 5.79 -2.04 -5.53
CA SER A 187 7.15 -2.35 -5.07
C SER A 187 7.49 -1.56 -3.79
N LEU A 188 7.21 -0.25 -3.78
CA LEU A 188 7.48 0.63 -2.65
C LEU A 188 6.77 0.17 -1.36
N GLU A 189 5.50 -0.22 -1.44
CA GLU A 189 4.75 -0.71 -0.28
C GLU A 189 5.37 -1.96 0.34
N THR A 190 5.82 -2.90 -0.51
CA THR A 190 6.54 -4.10 -0.07
C THR A 190 7.84 -3.72 0.65
N ILE A 191 8.62 -2.81 0.07
CA ILE A 191 9.91 -2.36 0.64
C ILE A 191 9.71 -1.70 2.01
N PHE A 192 8.67 -0.88 2.16
CA PHE A 192 8.35 -0.24 3.44
C PHE A 192 7.98 -1.24 4.53
N ILE A 193 7.24 -2.30 4.19
CA ILE A 193 6.96 -3.37 5.14
C ILE A 193 8.24 -4.12 5.51
N LEU A 194 9.09 -4.46 4.55
CA LEU A 194 10.37 -5.11 4.85
C LEU A 194 11.24 -4.24 5.77
N ALA A 195 11.32 -2.94 5.49
CA ALA A 195 12.04 -2.00 6.35
C ALA A 195 11.47 -1.95 7.77
N ALA A 196 10.14 -1.80 7.90
CA ALA A 196 9.46 -1.72 9.19
C ALA A 196 9.56 -3.03 9.99
N ALA A 197 9.32 -4.17 9.33
CA ALA A 197 9.35 -5.49 9.96
C ALA A 197 10.75 -5.86 10.45
N MET A 198 11.78 -5.57 9.66
CA MET A 198 13.17 -5.87 10.02
C MET A 198 13.81 -4.79 10.91
N GLY A 199 13.12 -3.68 11.19
CA GLY A 199 13.68 -2.57 11.97
C GLY A 199 14.84 -1.86 11.29
N ARG A 200 14.80 -1.71 9.96
CA ARG A 200 15.90 -1.16 9.16
C ARG A 200 15.65 0.29 8.78
N THR A 201 16.74 1.07 8.70
CA THR A 201 16.69 2.41 8.08
C THR A 201 16.57 2.25 6.56
N LEU A 202 15.53 2.85 5.98
CA LEU A 202 15.29 2.85 4.55
C LEU A 202 16.13 3.93 3.87
N VAL A 203 16.98 3.53 2.93
CA VAL A 203 17.75 4.44 2.07
C VAL A 203 16.95 4.69 0.79
N MET A 204 16.44 5.91 0.65
CA MET A 204 15.71 6.33 -0.55
C MET A 204 16.66 6.50 -1.73
N PRO A 205 16.29 6.00 -2.92
CA PRO A 205 17.07 6.21 -4.12
C PRO A 205 17.08 7.70 -4.51
N PRO A 206 18.07 8.14 -5.30
CA PRO A 206 18.13 9.50 -5.82
C PRO A 206 16.88 9.83 -6.65
N LYS A 207 16.61 11.13 -6.81
CA LYS A 207 15.55 11.61 -7.70
C LYS A 207 15.81 11.09 -9.11
N GLN A 208 14.77 10.63 -9.77
CA GLN A 208 14.88 10.13 -11.14
C GLN A 208 13.64 10.48 -11.96
N HIS A 209 13.77 10.44 -13.28
CA HIS A 209 12.61 10.52 -14.17
C HIS A 209 11.82 9.21 -14.09
N LEU A 210 10.55 9.30 -13.69
CA LEU A 210 9.65 8.15 -13.61
C LEU A 210 9.00 7.89 -14.97
N TYR A 211 8.92 6.61 -15.36
CA TYR A 211 8.35 6.19 -16.63
C TYR A 211 6.90 6.70 -16.81
N LEU A 212 6.59 7.20 -18.01
CA LEU A 212 5.33 7.83 -18.43
C LEU A 212 5.01 9.20 -17.81
N PHE A 213 5.88 9.77 -16.96
CA PHE A 213 5.65 11.09 -16.35
C PHE A 213 6.27 12.21 -17.19
N ASN A 214 5.72 12.40 -18.40
CA ASN A 214 6.27 13.28 -19.44
C ASN A 214 5.60 14.66 -19.56
N ALA A 215 4.55 14.94 -18.79
CA ALA A 215 3.79 16.19 -18.90
C ALA A 215 4.67 17.44 -18.72
N ASP A 216 5.65 17.36 -17.80
CA ASP A 216 6.64 18.42 -17.54
C ASP A 216 8.03 18.03 -18.06
N GLY A 217 8.09 17.26 -19.15
CA GLY A 217 9.31 16.70 -19.70
C GLY A 217 9.96 15.64 -18.79
N LYS A 218 11.29 15.52 -18.84
CA LYS A 218 12.07 14.51 -18.09
C LYS A 218 12.41 14.94 -16.66
N LYS A 219 11.52 15.69 -16.00
CA LYS A 219 11.73 16.16 -14.63
C LYS A 219 11.97 14.99 -13.68
N GLU A 220 13.06 15.08 -12.91
CA GLU A 220 13.44 14.11 -11.88
C GLU A 220 12.55 14.34 -10.64
N ARG A 221 12.09 13.25 -10.03
CA ARG A 221 11.16 13.28 -8.90
C ARG A 221 11.60 12.27 -7.84
N SER A 222 11.28 12.58 -6.59
CA SER A 222 11.43 11.69 -5.44
C SER A 222 10.07 11.10 -5.05
N PHE A 223 10.09 10.03 -4.25
CA PHE A 223 8.85 9.44 -3.71
C PHE A 223 8.08 10.37 -2.78
N SER A 224 8.77 11.25 -2.04
CA SER A 224 8.13 12.22 -1.14
C SER A 224 7.35 13.30 -1.88
N ASN A 225 7.56 13.47 -3.19
CA ASN A 225 6.69 14.33 -4.01
C ASN A 225 5.26 13.77 -4.13
N PHE A 226 5.06 12.48 -3.84
CA PHE A 226 3.77 11.81 -4.00
C PHE A 226 3.22 11.26 -2.69
N PHE A 227 4.08 10.75 -1.80
CA PHE A 227 3.69 10.13 -0.53
C PHE A 227 4.10 10.99 0.67
N ALA A 228 3.32 10.90 1.75
CA ALA A 228 3.51 11.66 2.98
C ALA A 228 4.65 11.08 3.86
N LEU A 229 5.85 10.97 3.30
CA LEU A 229 6.99 10.26 3.90
C LEU A 229 7.68 11.03 5.04
N GLN A 230 7.28 12.28 5.28
CA GLN A 230 7.75 13.12 6.39
C GLN A 230 6.86 13.00 7.65
N ASN A 231 5.88 12.10 7.64
CA ASN A 231 5.04 11.85 8.80
C ASN A 231 5.89 11.34 9.98
N LEU A 232 5.80 12.02 11.13
CA LEU A 232 6.63 11.70 12.29
C LEU A 232 6.37 10.31 12.87
N GLU A 233 5.11 9.86 12.88
CA GLU A 233 4.76 8.52 13.35
C GLU A 233 5.30 7.44 12.41
N LEU A 234 5.28 7.68 11.08
CA LEU A 234 5.96 6.81 10.12
C LEU A 234 7.47 6.75 10.40
N LEU A 235 8.12 7.90 10.60
CA LEU A 235 9.58 7.96 10.81
C LEU A 235 10.03 7.28 12.12
N LYS A 236 9.15 7.16 13.12
CA LYS A 236 9.39 6.32 14.31
C LYS A 236 9.40 4.83 14.00
N LYS A 237 8.65 4.39 12.99
CA LYS A 237 8.55 2.98 12.57
C LYS A 237 9.58 2.60 11.51
N VAL A 238 9.84 3.52 10.59
CA VAL A 238 10.80 3.37 9.49
C VAL A 238 11.61 4.66 9.40
N PRO A 239 12.83 4.70 9.97
CA PRO A 239 13.75 5.80 9.70
C PRO A 239 14.07 5.85 8.21
N ILE A 240 13.91 7.01 7.58
CA ILE A 240 14.16 7.21 6.14
C ILE A 240 15.29 8.21 5.96
N ILE A 241 16.30 7.85 5.16
CA ILE A 241 17.39 8.75 4.76
C ILE A 241 17.54 8.79 3.24
N THR A 242 18.10 9.87 2.72
CA THR A 242 18.46 9.98 1.30
C THR A 242 19.72 9.18 0.99
N THR A 243 19.94 8.86 -0.28
CA THR A 243 21.22 8.30 -0.74
C THR A 243 22.39 9.23 -0.42
N GLU A 244 22.23 10.55 -0.61
CA GLU A 244 23.23 11.55 -0.19
C GLU A 244 23.61 11.42 1.29
N GLU A 245 22.61 11.35 2.18
CA GLU A 245 22.87 11.21 3.60
C GLU A 245 23.52 9.86 3.96
N PHE A 246 23.09 8.78 3.30
CA PHE A 246 23.71 7.47 3.45
C PHE A 246 25.19 7.47 3.04
N LEU A 247 25.52 8.01 1.86
CA LEU A 247 26.91 8.09 1.39
C LEU A 247 27.76 9.01 2.26
N ARG A 248 27.18 10.10 2.79
CA ARG A 248 27.86 11.00 3.72
C ARG A 248 28.19 10.31 5.05
N ARG A 249 27.25 9.54 5.60
CA ARG A 249 27.42 8.81 6.88
C ARG A 249 28.34 7.60 6.74
N GLU A 250 28.09 6.78 5.73
CA GLU A 250 28.64 5.42 5.64
C GLU A 250 29.67 5.24 4.52
N GLY A 251 29.75 6.17 3.58
CA GLY A 251 30.66 6.11 2.43
C GLY A 251 32.07 6.63 2.68
N GLY A 252 32.35 7.15 3.89
CA GLY A 252 33.67 7.58 4.33
C GLY A 252 34.61 6.41 4.66
N LYS A 253 35.89 6.71 4.97
CA LYS A 253 36.90 5.68 5.27
C LYS A 253 36.53 4.80 6.47
N ASP A 254 35.89 5.40 7.47
CA ASP A 254 35.49 4.74 8.72
C ASP A 254 34.00 4.33 8.73
N GLY A 255 33.30 4.54 7.61
CA GLY A 255 31.88 4.18 7.47
C GLY A 255 31.69 2.68 7.22
N GLN A 256 30.46 2.19 7.36
CA GLN A 256 30.15 0.77 7.17
C GLN A 256 30.28 0.32 5.71
N PHE A 257 30.17 1.24 4.75
CA PHE A 257 30.16 0.95 3.31
C PHE A 257 31.10 1.91 2.57
N PRO A 258 32.42 1.88 2.81
CA PRO A 258 33.35 2.85 2.24
C PRO A 258 33.27 2.88 0.71
N MET A 259 33.14 4.07 0.11
CA MET A 259 33.10 4.21 -1.34
C MET A 259 34.47 3.92 -1.97
N PRO A 260 34.57 3.10 -3.03
CA PRO A 260 35.82 2.88 -3.75
C PRO A 260 36.37 4.21 -4.31
N ASN A 261 37.69 4.45 -4.14
CA ASN A 261 38.32 5.71 -4.55
C ASN A 261 38.09 6.04 -6.03
N GLU A 262 38.13 5.03 -6.90
CA GLU A 262 37.90 5.17 -8.35
C GLU A 262 36.47 5.59 -8.73
N ASN A 263 35.48 5.24 -7.88
CA ASN A 263 34.06 5.51 -8.12
C ASN A 263 33.51 6.65 -7.26
N ARG A 264 34.28 7.15 -6.29
CA ARG A 264 33.83 8.16 -5.32
C ARG A 264 33.20 9.39 -5.97
N THR A 265 33.89 10.02 -6.93
CA THR A 265 33.36 11.19 -7.63
C THR A 265 32.07 10.87 -8.40
N LYS A 266 32.00 9.70 -9.04
CA LYS A 266 30.80 9.29 -9.78
C LYS A 266 29.61 9.02 -8.85
N LEU A 267 29.86 8.42 -7.69
CA LEU A 267 28.85 8.18 -6.66
C LEU A 267 28.31 9.49 -6.07
N LEU A 268 29.20 10.45 -5.78
CA LEU A 268 28.80 11.79 -5.32
C LEU A 268 27.99 12.55 -6.38
N ASN A 269 28.27 12.33 -7.67
CA ASN A 269 27.52 12.97 -8.77
C ASN A 269 26.07 12.47 -8.91
N VAL A 270 25.75 11.27 -8.40
CA VAL A 270 24.43 10.65 -8.52
C VAL A 270 23.64 10.62 -7.22
N GLN A 271 24.17 11.18 -6.14
CA GLN A 271 23.61 11.02 -4.79
C GLN A 271 22.25 11.72 -4.58
N ASP A 272 22.01 12.86 -5.23
CA ASP A 272 20.73 13.58 -5.18
C ASP A 272 19.80 13.22 -6.35
N SER A 273 20.37 13.05 -7.55
CA SER A 273 19.61 12.68 -8.75
C SER A 273 20.40 11.84 -9.75
N CYS A 274 19.70 10.96 -10.46
CA CYS A 274 20.29 10.07 -11.45
C CYS A 274 19.35 9.78 -12.64
N GLN A 275 19.96 9.30 -13.71
CA GLN A 275 19.30 8.93 -14.96
C GLN A 275 19.42 7.43 -15.20
N TYR A 276 18.29 6.78 -15.51
CA TYR A 276 18.24 5.38 -15.91
C TYR A 276 18.79 5.19 -17.33
N ARG A 277 20.10 5.42 -17.50
CA ARG A 277 20.81 5.32 -18.77
C ARG A 277 22.29 5.04 -18.51
N MET A 278 22.76 3.85 -18.89
CA MET A 278 24.14 3.41 -18.64
C MET A 278 25.22 4.39 -19.11
N LYS A 279 25.03 5.03 -20.28
CA LYS A 279 26.01 5.96 -20.88
C LYS A 279 25.95 7.39 -20.32
N SER A 280 25.10 7.68 -19.34
CA SER A 280 25.00 9.01 -18.74
C SER A 280 26.11 9.24 -17.71
N GLU A 281 26.65 10.45 -17.63
CA GLU A 281 27.55 10.85 -16.52
C GLU A 281 26.84 10.81 -15.16
N LYS A 282 25.50 10.89 -15.16
CA LYS A 282 24.63 10.71 -13.99
C LYS A 282 23.92 9.36 -14.00
N SER A 283 24.59 8.28 -14.40
CA SER A 283 23.98 6.95 -14.50
C SER A 283 23.58 6.38 -13.14
N CYS A 284 22.29 6.05 -12.95
CA CYS A 284 21.83 5.36 -11.73
C CYS A 284 22.57 4.03 -11.49
N PHE A 285 23.03 3.37 -12.57
CA PHE A 285 23.71 2.08 -12.50
C PHE A 285 25.03 2.16 -11.71
N THR A 286 25.70 3.32 -11.68
CA THR A 286 26.90 3.49 -10.83
C THR A 286 26.58 3.27 -9.35
N LEU A 287 25.47 3.83 -8.88
CA LEU A 287 25.02 3.62 -7.50
C LEU A 287 24.56 2.18 -7.29
N TYR A 288 23.81 1.62 -8.24
CA TYR A 288 23.26 0.27 -8.13
C TYR A 288 24.37 -0.77 -8.02
N PHE A 289 25.40 -0.72 -8.87
CA PHE A 289 26.52 -1.66 -8.78
C PHE A 289 27.24 -1.57 -7.42
N TYR A 290 27.50 -0.35 -6.94
CA TYR A 290 28.10 -0.17 -5.62
C TYR A 290 27.23 -0.75 -4.49
N LEU A 291 25.91 -0.51 -4.50
CA LEU A 291 25.01 -1.03 -3.46
C LEU A 291 24.85 -2.56 -3.53
N ARG A 292 24.88 -3.14 -4.74
CA ARG A 292 24.87 -4.60 -4.95
C ARG A 292 26.17 -5.25 -4.45
N GLU A 293 27.31 -4.58 -4.57
CA GLU A 293 28.59 -5.06 -4.04
C GLU A 293 28.70 -4.87 -2.52
N ALA A 294 28.16 -3.78 -1.98
CA ALA A 294 28.29 -3.42 -0.57
C ALA A 294 27.34 -4.18 0.38
N GLY A 295 26.25 -4.74 -0.14
CA GLY A 295 25.18 -5.35 0.67
C GLY A 295 24.75 -6.73 0.20
N LEU A 296 23.91 -7.39 0.98
CA LEU A 296 23.22 -8.60 0.56
C LEU A 296 22.21 -8.24 -0.54
N VAL A 297 22.31 -8.90 -1.69
CA VAL A 297 21.30 -8.87 -2.74
C VAL A 297 20.54 -10.19 -2.71
N PRO A 298 19.35 -10.25 -2.10
CA PRO A 298 18.62 -11.50 -2.01
C PRO A 298 18.13 -11.95 -3.40
N ASP A 299 18.22 -13.25 -3.69
CA ASP A 299 17.58 -13.85 -4.87
C ASP A 299 16.06 -13.96 -4.65
N LEU A 300 15.41 -12.79 -4.59
CA LEU A 300 14.00 -12.66 -4.28
C LEU A 300 13.24 -12.24 -5.54
N LYS A 301 12.34 -13.13 -5.97
CA LYS A 301 11.53 -12.98 -7.19
C LYS A 301 10.05 -13.10 -6.86
N SER A 302 9.25 -12.07 -7.14
CA SER A 302 7.87 -11.96 -6.64
C SER A 302 6.86 -12.94 -7.25
N ASP A 303 7.21 -13.56 -8.37
CA ASP A 303 6.44 -14.60 -9.07
C ASP A 303 6.84 -16.01 -8.64
N LYS A 304 8.06 -16.20 -8.12
CA LYS A 304 8.59 -17.50 -7.66
C LYS A 304 8.54 -17.68 -6.16
N HIS A 305 8.59 -16.60 -5.39
CA HIS A 305 8.71 -16.66 -3.94
C HIS A 305 7.52 -16.02 -3.20
N CYS A 306 7.35 -16.45 -1.97
CA CYS A 306 6.54 -15.83 -0.93
C CYS A 306 7.44 -15.54 0.26
N ILE A 307 7.41 -14.33 0.79
CA ILE A 307 8.22 -13.94 1.96
C ILE A 307 7.48 -14.37 3.22
N ILE A 308 8.11 -15.19 4.05
CA ILE A 308 7.54 -15.69 5.29
C ILE A 308 8.22 -15.05 6.50
N PHE A 309 7.42 -14.43 7.34
CA PHE A 309 7.77 -13.97 8.67
C PHE A 309 7.11 -14.88 9.70
N ASP A 310 7.92 -15.70 10.34
CA ASP A 310 7.48 -16.62 11.39
C ASP A 310 8.39 -16.50 12.62
N GLN A 311 7.80 -16.32 13.80
CA GLN A 311 8.56 -16.05 15.02
C GLN A 311 9.37 -17.27 15.50
N ASP A 312 8.83 -18.49 15.36
CA ASP A 312 9.53 -19.72 15.77
C ASP A 312 10.74 -19.95 14.87
N ARG A 313 10.54 -19.84 13.56
CA ARG A 313 11.61 -19.89 12.56
C ARG A 313 12.65 -18.81 12.84
N PHE A 314 12.23 -17.57 13.05
CA PHE A 314 13.15 -16.47 13.35
C PHE A 314 13.96 -16.71 14.64
N ALA A 315 13.37 -17.35 15.65
CA ALA A 315 14.07 -17.74 16.87
C ALA A 315 15.10 -18.87 16.65
N GLY A 316 15.01 -19.61 15.54
CA GLY A 316 15.85 -20.77 15.21
C GLY A 316 15.16 -22.12 15.43
N ASN A 317 13.85 -22.13 15.68
CA ASN A 317 13.04 -23.32 15.87
C ASN A 317 12.32 -23.71 14.56
N SER A 318 11.72 -24.90 14.53
CA SER A 318 10.77 -25.27 13.48
C SER A 318 9.45 -24.51 13.66
N MET A 319 8.81 -24.15 12.55
CA MET A 319 7.43 -23.62 12.58
C MET A 319 6.47 -24.59 13.25
N SER A 320 5.43 -24.06 13.91
CA SER A 320 4.29 -24.86 14.32
C SER A 320 3.60 -25.52 13.11
N PRO A 321 2.92 -26.67 13.26
CA PRO A 321 2.18 -27.30 12.16
C PRO A 321 1.14 -26.38 11.52
N GLU A 322 0.46 -25.55 12.32
CA GLU A 322 -0.52 -24.57 11.85
C GLU A 322 0.14 -23.46 11.01
N HIS A 323 1.28 -22.93 11.46
CA HIS A 323 2.03 -21.92 10.71
C HIS A 323 2.58 -22.50 9.39
N ALA A 324 3.04 -23.76 9.41
CA ALA A 324 3.50 -24.43 8.21
C ALA A 324 2.37 -24.63 7.19
N GLU A 325 1.17 -25.04 7.63
CA GLU A 325 0.01 -25.21 6.77
C GLU A 325 -0.45 -23.88 6.15
N THR A 326 -0.58 -22.83 6.96
CA THR A 326 -1.01 -21.51 6.48
C THR A 326 0.00 -20.87 5.53
N ALA A 327 1.31 -21.03 5.80
CA ALA A 327 2.36 -20.61 4.88
C ALA A 327 2.28 -21.39 3.55
N ASP A 328 2.07 -22.71 3.59
CA ASP A 328 1.95 -23.55 2.38
C ASP A 328 0.76 -23.10 1.52
N GLN A 329 -0.41 -22.90 2.15
CA GLN A 329 -1.61 -22.39 1.48
C GLN A 329 -1.37 -21.01 0.83
N PHE A 330 -0.69 -20.10 1.54
CA PHE A 330 -0.37 -18.76 1.03
C PHE A 330 0.60 -18.81 -0.17
N CYS A 331 1.63 -19.63 -0.08
CA CYS A 331 2.66 -19.76 -1.10
C CYS A 331 2.14 -20.48 -2.35
N GLY A 332 1.30 -21.50 -2.15
CA GLY A 332 0.82 -22.38 -3.21
C GLY A 332 1.99 -23.04 -3.92
N LYS A 333 2.25 -22.63 -5.17
CA LYS A 333 3.37 -23.17 -5.96
C LYS A 333 4.69 -22.39 -5.81
N ARG A 334 4.68 -21.32 -5.02
CA ARG A 334 5.85 -20.47 -4.79
C ARG A 334 6.72 -21.05 -3.70
N GLU A 335 8.02 -20.81 -3.79
CA GLU A 335 8.99 -21.19 -2.78
C GLU A 335 8.93 -20.24 -1.58
N MET A 336 8.97 -20.81 -0.37
CA MET A 336 9.03 -20.04 0.87
C MET A 336 10.40 -19.39 1.04
N PHE A 337 10.42 -18.06 1.02
CA PHE A 337 11.59 -17.27 1.34
C PHE A 337 11.44 -16.74 2.76
N PHE A 338 12.12 -17.35 3.72
CA PHE A 338 11.98 -16.97 5.12
C PHE A 338 12.91 -15.83 5.51
N ILE A 339 12.42 -14.92 6.34
CA ILE A 339 13.26 -13.94 7.03
C ILE A 339 13.82 -14.59 8.31
N ASP A 340 15.14 -14.79 8.41
CA ASP A 340 15.87 -15.33 9.57
C ASP A 340 16.81 -14.28 10.17
N LYS A 341 17.42 -14.69 11.29
CA LYS A 341 18.65 -14.12 11.83
C LYS A 341 19.81 -14.02 10.84
N GLU A 342 19.93 -14.90 9.84
CA GLU A 342 21.00 -14.81 8.84
C GLU A 342 20.82 -13.56 7.98
N MET A 343 19.67 -13.44 7.30
CA MET A 343 19.31 -12.26 6.54
C MET A 343 19.29 -11.00 7.41
N GLN A 344 18.77 -11.12 8.64
CA GLN A 344 18.76 -10.03 9.60
C GLN A 344 20.17 -9.59 10.01
N GLY A 345 21.15 -10.50 10.02
CA GLY A 345 22.55 -10.24 10.34
C GLY A 345 23.26 -9.27 9.38
N HIS A 346 22.80 -9.15 8.13
CA HIS A 346 23.43 -8.26 7.16
C HIS A 346 23.18 -6.78 7.46
N ASN A 347 24.24 -5.96 7.43
CA ASN A 347 24.13 -4.52 7.71
C ASN A 347 23.46 -3.74 6.57
N LEU A 348 23.53 -4.22 5.33
CA LEU A 348 22.83 -3.65 4.18
C LEU A 348 22.15 -4.77 3.40
N ILE A 349 20.86 -4.60 3.13
CA ILE A 349 20.12 -5.39 2.16
C ILE A 349 19.78 -4.46 0.99
N HIS A 350 20.18 -4.84 -0.23
CA HIS A 350 19.90 -4.07 -1.43
C HIS A 350 18.97 -4.83 -2.37
N LEU A 351 17.80 -4.25 -2.64
CA LEU A 351 16.76 -4.85 -3.48
C LEU A 351 16.91 -4.36 -4.93
N GLN A 352 17.39 -5.25 -5.81
CA GLN A 352 17.67 -4.96 -7.23
C GLN A 352 16.43 -4.91 -8.14
N SER A 353 15.37 -4.22 -7.70
CA SER A 353 14.05 -4.28 -8.34
C SER A 353 13.92 -3.54 -9.68
N SER A 354 14.98 -2.91 -10.21
CA SER A 354 14.96 -2.37 -11.58
C SER A 354 15.13 -3.45 -12.65
N GLU A 355 15.79 -4.56 -12.28
CA GLU A 355 16.00 -5.72 -13.15
C GLU A 355 14.70 -6.50 -13.35
N SER A 356 14.38 -6.84 -14.61
CA SER A 356 13.10 -7.45 -14.97
C SER A 356 12.77 -8.74 -14.20
N ALA A 357 13.80 -9.54 -13.89
CA ALA A 357 13.67 -10.81 -13.17
C ALA A 357 13.46 -10.65 -11.65
N TYR A 358 13.75 -9.48 -11.09
CA TYR A 358 13.76 -9.21 -9.64
C TYR A 358 12.79 -8.10 -9.24
N ARG A 359 11.92 -7.68 -10.16
CA ARG A 359 10.86 -6.72 -9.87
C ARG A 359 10.01 -7.24 -8.71
N LEU A 360 9.80 -6.43 -7.69
CA LEU A 360 8.88 -6.76 -6.57
C LEU A 360 7.44 -6.44 -6.97
N LEU A 361 7.01 -7.02 -8.08
CA LEU A 361 5.73 -6.76 -8.71
C LEU A 361 4.71 -7.79 -8.20
N ASN A 362 4.29 -7.60 -6.95
CA ASN A 362 3.24 -8.36 -6.26
C ASN A 362 2.74 -7.48 -5.11
N HIS A 363 1.43 -7.46 -4.85
CA HIS A 363 0.91 -6.71 -3.71
C HIS A 363 1.49 -7.25 -2.40
N PHE A 364 1.85 -6.37 -1.48
CA PHE A 364 2.54 -6.75 -0.25
C PHE A 364 1.83 -7.87 0.54
N TYR A 365 0.48 -7.87 0.60
CA TYR A 365 -0.30 -8.90 1.29
C TYR A 365 -0.45 -10.21 0.50
N GLY A 366 -0.03 -10.24 -0.77
CA GLY A 366 0.08 -11.44 -1.61
C GLY A 366 1.52 -11.91 -1.79
N PHE A 367 2.48 -11.11 -1.34
CA PHE A 367 3.90 -11.43 -1.39
C PHE A 367 4.48 -11.78 -0.02
N ILE A 368 4.07 -11.06 1.03
CA ILE A 368 4.52 -11.20 2.40
C ILE A 368 3.41 -11.87 3.23
N HIS A 369 3.79 -12.92 3.95
CA HIS A 369 2.93 -13.60 4.91
C HIS A 369 3.57 -13.55 6.29
N PHE A 370 2.80 -13.07 7.26
CA PHE A 370 3.10 -13.18 8.68
C PHE A 370 2.24 -14.31 9.22
N THR A 371 2.86 -15.32 9.81
CA THR A 371 2.15 -16.51 10.31
C THR A 371 1.25 -16.18 11.48
N ASP A 372 1.60 -15.17 12.28
CA ASP A 372 0.66 -14.51 13.21
C ASP A 372 -0.24 -13.50 12.46
N PRO A 373 -1.55 -13.75 12.36
CA PRO A 373 -2.47 -12.86 11.64
C PRO A 373 -2.58 -11.45 12.25
N SER A 374 -2.34 -11.30 13.56
CA SER A 374 -2.38 -9.99 14.22
C SER A 374 -1.25 -9.08 13.76
N ILE A 375 -0.06 -9.64 13.54
CA ILE A 375 1.09 -8.95 12.94
C ILE A 375 0.82 -8.66 11.46
N GLY A 376 0.31 -9.65 10.72
CA GLY A 376 -0.04 -9.46 9.31
C GLY A 376 -1.07 -8.34 9.11
N ASN A 377 -2.09 -8.28 9.97
CA ASN A 377 -3.09 -7.21 9.95
C ASN A 377 -2.51 -5.85 10.36
N TYR A 378 -1.57 -5.81 11.31
CA TYR A 378 -0.83 -4.58 11.62
C TYR A 378 -0.14 -4.01 10.37
N TYR A 379 0.59 -4.82 9.59
CA TYR A 379 1.27 -4.31 8.40
C TYR A 379 0.33 -3.92 7.25
N LYS A 380 -0.87 -4.52 7.16
CA LYS A 380 -1.92 -4.04 6.26
C LYS A 380 -2.43 -2.66 6.65
N ARG A 381 -2.65 -2.43 7.96
CA ARG A 381 -3.02 -1.10 8.50
C ARG A 381 -1.88 -0.09 8.36
N PHE A 382 -0.63 -0.51 8.57
CA PHE A 382 0.55 0.32 8.33
C PHE A 382 0.57 0.88 6.90
N VAL A 383 0.33 0.02 5.89
CA VAL A 383 0.24 0.48 4.50
C VAL A 383 -0.98 1.38 4.28
N ARG A 384 -2.15 1.02 4.84
CA ARG A 384 -3.35 1.88 4.78
C ARG A 384 -3.07 3.29 5.34
N ASP A 385 -2.41 3.36 6.49
CA ASP A 385 -2.32 4.60 7.26
C ASP A 385 -1.16 5.50 6.84
N PHE A 386 -0.03 4.92 6.43
CA PHE A 386 1.18 5.67 6.10
C PHE A 386 1.50 5.74 4.60
N MET A 387 1.19 4.72 3.80
CA MET A 387 1.51 4.69 2.36
C MET A 387 0.40 5.35 1.54
N ARG A 388 0.03 6.57 1.94
CA ARG A 388 -0.99 7.41 1.29
C ARG A 388 -0.36 8.55 0.52
N TYR A 389 -1.06 9.01 -0.52
CA TYR A 389 -0.67 10.20 -1.26
C TYR A 389 -0.69 11.46 -0.38
N ASN A 390 0.08 12.48 -0.78
CA ASN A 390 0.08 13.79 -0.11
C ASN A 390 -1.30 14.47 -0.15
N ALA A 391 -1.54 15.37 0.81
CA ALA A 391 -2.82 16.04 1.00
C ALA A 391 -3.29 16.81 -0.24
N GLU A 392 -2.37 17.36 -1.05
CA GLU A 392 -2.72 18.10 -2.27
C GLU A 392 -3.44 17.22 -3.31
N ILE A 393 -3.05 15.94 -3.41
CA ILE A 393 -3.70 14.98 -4.32
C ILE A 393 -5.13 14.71 -3.85
N TYR A 394 -5.33 14.51 -2.54
CA TYR A 394 -6.66 14.30 -1.97
C TYR A 394 -7.52 15.56 -2.02
N CYS A 395 -6.94 16.75 -1.75
CA CYS A 395 -7.65 18.02 -1.84
C CYS A 395 -8.13 18.28 -3.27
N ALA A 396 -7.29 18.02 -4.27
CA ALA A 396 -7.70 18.13 -5.67
C ALA A 396 -8.80 17.13 -6.03
N ALA A 397 -8.67 15.86 -5.59
CA ALA A 397 -9.70 14.85 -5.83
C ALA A 397 -11.03 15.18 -5.13
N GLY A 398 -10.99 15.67 -3.90
CA GLY A 398 -12.18 16.02 -3.13
C GLY A 398 -12.95 17.19 -3.70
N LYS A 399 -12.26 18.18 -4.31
CA LYS A 399 -12.93 19.22 -5.09
C LYS A 399 -13.71 18.65 -6.28
N VAL A 400 -13.16 17.65 -6.98
CA VAL A 400 -13.86 16.97 -8.09
C VAL A 400 -15.03 16.15 -7.57
N VAL A 401 -14.85 15.37 -6.51
CA VAL A 401 -15.92 14.55 -5.92
C VAL A 401 -17.09 15.42 -5.44
N ARG A 402 -16.80 16.51 -4.73
CA ARG A 402 -17.82 17.46 -4.28
C ARG A 402 -18.57 18.10 -5.44
N ALA A 403 -17.87 18.48 -6.52
CA ALA A 403 -18.53 19.02 -7.70
C ALA A 403 -19.51 18.00 -8.33
N LEU A 404 -19.12 16.72 -8.40
CA LEU A 404 -20.01 15.64 -8.87
C LEU A 404 -21.21 15.44 -7.93
N GLU A 405 -21.01 15.46 -6.62
CA GLU A 405 -22.08 15.36 -5.63
C GLU A 405 -23.05 16.55 -5.67
N GLU A 406 -22.55 17.76 -5.93
CA GLU A 406 -23.38 18.95 -6.13
C GLU A 406 -24.24 18.83 -7.41
N GLU A 407 -23.70 18.26 -8.49
CA GLU A 407 -24.49 17.95 -9.69
C GLU A 407 -25.57 16.91 -9.40
N THR A 408 -25.24 15.84 -8.68
CA THR A 408 -26.21 14.84 -8.21
C THR A 408 -27.35 15.49 -7.43
N LYS A 409 -27.04 16.39 -6.47
CA LYS A 409 -28.05 17.10 -5.67
C LYS A 409 -28.96 17.97 -6.54
N LYS A 410 -28.41 18.65 -7.55
CA LYS A 410 -29.19 19.46 -8.51
C LYS A 410 -30.18 18.62 -9.33
N LEU A 411 -29.89 17.34 -9.53
CA LEU A 411 -30.78 16.38 -10.19
C LEU A 411 -31.87 15.81 -9.27
N GLY A 412 -31.91 16.23 -8.00
CA GLY A 412 -32.87 15.72 -7.02
C GLY A 412 -32.58 14.30 -6.54
N LEU A 413 -31.37 13.78 -6.80
CA LEU A 413 -30.96 12.45 -6.38
C LEU A 413 -30.14 12.53 -5.09
N SER A 414 -30.29 11.54 -4.21
CA SER A 414 -29.47 11.41 -3.00
C SER A 414 -28.08 10.87 -3.36
N PRO A 415 -26.98 11.57 -3.04
CA PRO A 415 -25.62 11.05 -3.29
C PRO A 415 -25.35 9.68 -2.68
N ASN A 416 -26.04 9.34 -1.58
CA ASN A 416 -25.78 8.16 -0.78
C ASN A 416 -26.71 6.97 -1.08
N GLU A 417 -27.90 7.21 -1.65
CA GLU A 417 -28.91 6.16 -1.88
C GLU A 417 -29.12 5.84 -3.36
N ASP A 418 -29.28 6.86 -4.22
CA ASP A 418 -29.72 6.66 -5.61
C ASP A 418 -28.90 7.43 -6.68
N GLY A 419 -28.02 8.35 -6.28
CA GLY A 419 -27.67 9.50 -7.10
C GLY A 419 -26.20 9.79 -7.39
N GLY A 420 -25.26 9.12 -6.72
CA GLY A 420 -23.84 9.39 -6.95
C GLY A 420 -23.38 9.09 -8.38
N PHE A 421 -22.11 9.32 -8.66
CA PHE A 421 -21.50 8.94 -9.94
C PHE A 421 -21.03 7.48 -9.92
N SER A 422 -21.02 6.85 -11.09
CA SER A 422 -20.30 5.59 -11.31
C SER A 422 -18.96 5.88 -11.99
N SER A 423 -17.94 5.10 -11.68
CA SER A 423 -16.60 5.27 -12.26
C SER A 423 -16.22 4.07 -13.12
N LEU A 424 -15.51 4.34 -14.21
CA LEU A 424 -15.01 3.33 -15.13
C LEU A 424 -13.56 3.66 -15.47
N HIS A 425 -12.68 2.66 -15.37
CA HIS A 425 -11.33 2.75 -15.93
C HIS A 425 -11.25 1.88 -17.18
N VAL A 426 -10.94 2.51 -18.32
CA VAL A 426 -10.72 1.83 -19.61
C VAL A 426 -9.33 2.17 -20.11
N ARG A 427 -8.51 1.16 -20.39
CA ARG A 427 -7.21 1.38 -21.05
C ARG A 427 -7.40 1.53 -22.55
N ARG A 428 -6.55 2.34 -23.17
CA ARG A 428 -6.42 2.40 -24.63
C ARG A 428 -6.03 1.00 -25.13
N GLY A 429 -6.97 0.30 -25.76
CA GLY A 429 -6.82 -1.12 -26.10
C GLY A 429 -7.99 -1.99 -25.65
N ASP A 430 -8.58 -1.68 -24.50
CA ASP A 430 -9.58 -2.53 -23.85
C ASP A 430 -10.90 -2.62 -24.62
N LEU A 431 -11.14 -1.75 -25.61
CA LEU A 431 -12.35 -1.79 -26.47
C LEU A 431 -12.02 -2.16 -27.92
N GLN A 432 -10.80 -2.64 -28.19
CA GLN A 432 -10.37 -3.01 -29.54
C GLN A 432 -10.98 -4.33 -30.02
N TYR A 433 -11.21 -5.28 -29.11
CA TYR A 433 -11.78 -6.60 -29.43
C TYR A 433 -13.32 -6.59 -29.32
N LYS A 434 -14.03 -7.49 -30.02
CA LYS A 434 -15.51 -7.50 -30.00
C LYS A 434 -16.03 -8.00 -28.65
N GLU A 435 -15.30 -8.91 -28.02
CA GLU A 435 -15.61 -9.61 -26.77
C GLU A 435 -15.65 -8.68 -25.55
N VAL A 436 -15.07 -7.48 -25.68
CA VAL A 436 -14.94 -6.45 -24.64
C VAL A 436 -15.85 -5.23 -24.91
N LYS A 437 -16.59 -5.21 -26.03
CA LYS A 437 -17.63 -4.21 -26.33
C LYS A 437 -18.95 -4.65 -25.73
N LEU A 438 -19.24 -4.16 -24.54
CA LEU A 438 -20.43 -4.53 -23.77
C LEU A 438 -21.48 -3.41 -23.82
N PRO A 439 -22.75 -3.73 -24.13
CA PRO A 439 -23.88 -2.82 -23.91
C PRO A 439 -23.96 -2.38 -22.45
N ALA A 440 -24.46 -1.15 -22.20
CA ALA A 440 -24.53 -0.58 -20.86
C ALA A 440 -25.26 -1.50 -19.87
N GLU A 441 -26.34 -2.15 -20.34
CA GLU A 441 -27.19 -3.06 -19.58
C GLU A 441 -26.47 -4.34 -19.12
N LYS A 442 -25.30 -4.65 -19.70
CA LYS A 442 -24.47 -5.80 -19.29
C LYS A 442 -23.39 -5.43 -18.27
N TRP A 443 -23.15 -4.15 -18.04
CA TRP A 443 -22.07 -3.70 -17.14
C TRP A 443 -22.44 -3.76 -15.66
N TYR A 444 -23.66 -3.40 -15.29
CA TYR A 444 -24.15 -3.43 -13.92
C TYR A 444 -24.90 -4.73 -13.65
#